data_AF-A0A0V8DFK1-F1
#
_entry.id   AF-A0A0V8DFK1-F1
#
_cell.length_a   1.000
_cell.length_b   1.000
_cell.length_c   1.000
_cell.angle_alpha   90.00
_cell.angle_beta   90.00
_cell.angle_gamma   90.00
#
_symmetry.space_group_name_H-M   'P 1'
#
loop_
_entity.id
_entity.type
_entity.pdbx_description
1 polymer ?
#
loop_
_entity_poly.entity_id
_entity_poly.type
_entity_poly.pdbx_seq_one_letter_code
_entity_poly.pdbx_strand_id
1 'polypeptide(L)'
;MPEAYAVMIEANKRILGLELYDVQILGAIVLFYGSVAEMKTGEGKTLTATLSMYLRGLQGTGNFLITTNEYLAGRDAEEVGKVYRWLGLSVAVGVKKYEFDKEIDKKVVYSSDIVYTTHSVLGFDYLLDNLSVEKEKQYISKFNFVIIDELDSILLDMAQTPLIISGAPKVQSNLHIITDVFIKSLAFDIDYEISEDKKSVWFLEEGIRKAQDYFGITEILGESFKELYRHLVLSLKANYIFKNKRDYVMM
;
A
#
# COMPACT_ATOMS: atom_id res chain seq x y z
N MET A 1 -2.12 -24.53 21.98
CA MET A 1 -2.81 -23.30 22.45
C MET A 1 -2.79 -23.19 23.98
N PRO A 2 -3.32 -24.14 24.77
CA PRO A 2 -3.41 -23.98 26.23
C PRO A 2 -2.07 -23.66 26.90
N GLU A 3 -1.00 -24.37 26.52
CA GLU A 3 0.36 -24.14 27.05
C GLU A 3 0.88 -22.74 26.73
N ALA A 4 0.76 -22.29 25.48
CA ALA A 4 1.18 -20.95 25.08
C ALA A 4 0.38 -19.86 25.80
N TYR A 5 -0.92 -20.08 26.01
CA TYR A 5 -1.77 -19.13 26.73
C TYR A 5 -1.39 -19.09 28.22
N ALA A 6 -1.15 -20.23 28.85
CA ALA A 6 -0.68 -20.31 30.23
C ALA A 6 0.67 -19.58 30.41
N VAL A 7 1.61 -19.75 29.48
CA VAL A 7 2.89 -19.02 29.47
C VAL A 7 2.66 -17.52 29.38
N MET A 8 1.78 -17.07 28.47
CA MET A 8 1.53 -15.64 28.28
C MET A 8 0.79 -15.02 29.48
N ILE A 9 -0.12 -15.75 30.12
CA ILE A 9 -0.79 -15.32 31.36
C ILE A 9 0.24 -15.08 32.46
N GLU A 10 1.12 -16.06 32.70
CA GLU A 10 2.16 -15.95 33.72
C GLU A 10 3.18 -14.85 33.40
N ALA A 11 3.53 -14.67 32.12
CA ALA A 11 4.43 -13.60 31.69
C ALA A 11 3.82 -12.21 31.91
N ASN A 12 2.54 -12.01 31.60
CA ASN A 12 1.85 -10.74 31.89
C ASN A 12 1.86 -10.44 33.40
N LYS A 13 1.60 -11.46 34.23
CA LYS A 13 1.64 -11.32 35.69
C LYS A 13 3.01 -10.91 36.20
N ARG A 14 4.09 -11.53 35.69
CA ARG A 14 5.46 -11.26 36.15
C ARG A 14 6.03 -9.94 35.63
N ILE A 15 5.72 -9.58 34.38
CA ILE A 15 6.37 -8.46 33.70
C ILE A 15 5.56 -7.16 33.84
N LEU A 16 4.23 -7.25 33.78
CA LEU A 16 3.34 -6.10 33.89
C LEU A 16 2.64 -6.01 35.26
N GLY A 17 2.67 -7.06 36.07
CA GLY A 17 1.87 -7.13 37.29
C GLY A 17 0.37 -7.30 37.01
N LEU A 18 0.00 -7.68 35.79
CA LEU A 18 -1.40 -7.78 35.34
C LEU A 18 -1.80 -9.26 35.20
N GLU A 19 -2.85 -9.64 35.91
CA GLU A 19 -3.42 -10.98 35.84
C GLU A 19 -4.64 -10.97 34.90
N LEU A 20 -4.73 -11.98 34.02
CA LEU A 20 -5.84 -12.09 33.09
C LEU A 20 -7.04 -12.75 33.77
N TYR A 21 -8.22 -12.21 33.51
CA TYR A 21 -9.50 -12.80 33.94
C TYR A 21 -9.97 -13.89 32.97
N ASP A 22 -10.81 -14.81 33.45
CA ASP A 22 -11.37 -15.90 32.64
C ASP A 22 -12.07 -15.40 31.37
N VAL A 23 -12.79 -14.28 31.46
CA VAL A 23 -13.47 -13.65 30.32
C VAL A 23 -12.51 -13.13 29.26
N GLN A 24 -11.31 -12.69 29.66
CA GLN A 24 -10.26 -12.27 28.74
C GLN A 24 -9.65 -13.47 28.03
N ILE A 25 -9.46 -14.59 28.74
CA ILE A 25 -8.99 -15.85 28.13
C ILE A 25 -10.00 -16.36 27.10
N LEU A 26 -11.30 -16.31 27.41
CA LEU A 26 -12.36 -16.64 26.45
C LEU A 26 -12.34 -15.70 25.24
N GLY A 27 -12.21 -14.39 25.45
CA GLY A 27 -12.08 -13.40 24.39
C GLY A 27 -10.89 -13.70 23.46
N ALA A 28 -9.75 -14.09 24.02
CA ALA A 28 -8.58 -14.48 23.24
C ALA A 28 -8.81 -15.75 22.41
N ILE A 29 -9.54 -16.74 22.93
CA ILE A 29 -9.91 -17.93 22.17
C ILE A 29 -10.77 -17.53 20.97
N VAL A 30 -11.77 -16.66 21.17
CA VAL A 30 -12.61 -16.13 20.10
C VAL A 30 -11.78 -15.41 19.03
N LEU A 31 -10.87 -14.52 19.43
CA LEU A 31 -9.98 -13.80 18.52
C LEU A 31 -9.07 -14.76 17.72
N PHE A 32 -8.53 -15.80 18.35
CA PHE A 32 -7.62 -16.73 17.69
C PHE A 32 -8.30 -17.50 16.54
N TYR A 33 -9.59 -17.80 16.68
CA TYR A 33 -10.38 -18.47 15.66
C TYR A 33 -10.95 -17.51 14.59
N GLY A 34 -10.57 -16.23 14.61
CA GLY A 34 -10.95 -15.26 13.58
C GLY A 34 -12.36 -14.69 13.76
N SER A 35 -12.92 -14.77 14.96
CA SER A 35 -14.23 -14.22 15.30
C SER A 35 -14.11 -12.87 16.01
N VAL A 36 -15.21 -12.13 16.05
CA VAL A 36 -15.29 -10.85 16.77
C VAL A 36 -15.55 -11.13 18.25
N ALA A 37 -14.62 -10.70 19.11
CA ALA A 37 -14.81 -10.71 20.56
C ALA A 37 -15.39 -9.37 21.02
N GLU A 38 -16.70 -9.30 21.24
CA GLU A 38 -17.35 -8.11 21.79
C GLU A 38 -17.05 -8.01 23.29
N MET A 39 -16.19 -7.06 23.64
CA MET A 39 -15.80 -6.75 25.02
C MET A 39 -16.07 -5.28 25.28
N LYS A 40 -16.69 -4.95 26.42
CA LYS A 40 -16.97 -3.56 26.79
C LYS A 40 -15.67 -2.79 27.04
N THR A 41 -15.72 -1.47 26.89
CA THR A 41 -14.58 -0.61 27.24
C THR A 41 -14.21 -0.82 28.71
N GLY A 42 -12.91 -1.00 28.99
CA GLY A 42 -12.41 -1.30 30.33
C GLY A 42 -12.23 -2.79 30.64
N GLU A 43 -12.76 -3.71 29.82
CA GLU A 43 -12.60 -5.17 30.01
C GLU A 43 -11.18 -5.69 29.68
N GLY A 44 -10.25 -4.81 29.28
CA GLY A 44 -8.86 -5.17 28.99
C GLY A 44 -8.66 -5.89 27.65
N LYS A 45 -9.21 -5.34 26.56
CA LYS A 45 -9.01 -5.81 25.18
C LYS A 45 -7.52 -5.95 24.82
N THR A 46 -6.71 -4.96 25.19
CA THR A 46 -5.27 -4.95 24.94
C THR A 46 -4.58 -6.17 25.54
N LEU A 47 -4.86 -6.47 26.82
CA LEU A 47 -4.28 -7.63 27.51
C LEU A 47 -4.80 -8.96 26.94
N THR A 48 -6.08 -8.98 26.56
CA THR A 48 -6.73 -10.14 25.92
C THR A 48 -6.07 -10.51 24.60
N ALA A 49 -5.80 -9.53 23.73
CA ALA A 49 -5.16 -9.76 22.43
C ALA A 49 -3.77 -10.41 22.56
N THR A 50 -3.11 -10.26 23.70
CA THR A 50 -1.74 -10.76 23.90
C THR A 50 -1.59 -12.26 23.78
N LEU A 51 -2.60 -13.01 24.21
CA LEU A 51 -2.61 -14.46 24.15
C LEU A 51 -2.56 -14.96 22.70
N SER A 52 -3.45 -14.42 21.86
CA SER A 52 -3.55 -14.77 20.45
C SER A 52 -2.34 -14.29 19.65
N MET A 53 -1.89 -13.05 19.91
CA MET A 53 -0.70 -12.49 19.26
C MET A 53 0.56 -13.27 19.61
N TYR A 54 0.75 -13.65 20.88
CA TYR A 54 1.89 -14.46 21.30
C TYR A 54 1.92 -15.81 20.58
N LEU A 55 0.80 -16.56 20.61
CA LEU A 55 0.72 -17.87 19.96
C LEU A 55 0.98 -17.79 18.44
N ARG A 56 0.55 -16.71 17.78
CA ARG A 56 0.80 -16.48 16.36
C ARG A 56 2.23 -16.01 16.07
N GLY A 57 2.80 -15.17 16.94
CA GLY A 57 4.19 -14.74 16.88
C GLY A 57 5.18 -15.91 16.98
N LEU A 58 4.86 -16.97 17.73
CA LEU A 58 5.65 -18.20 17.75
C LEU A 58 5.74 -18.91 16.39
N GLN A 59 4.86 -18.59 15.43
CA GLN A 59 4.86 -19.14 14.07
C GLN A 59 5.69 -18.29 13.08
N GLY A 60 6.36 -17.25 13.56
CA GLY A 60 7.16 -16.31 12.78
C GLY A 60 6.40 -15.03 12.42
N THR A 61 6.86 -14.35 11.38
CA THR A 61 6.43 -12.99 11.01
C THR A 61 5.05 -12.91 10.34
N GLY A 62 4.56 -11.68 10.18
CA GLY A 62 3.31 -11.38 9.49
C GLY A 62 2.09 -11.33 10.42
N ASN A 63 2.29 -11.06 11.71
CA ASN A 63 1.20 -10.90 12.67
C ASN A 63 1.05 -9.43 13.05
N PHE A 64 -0.15 -8.89 12.86
CA PHE A 64 -0.43 -7.47 13.03
C PHE A 64 -1.48 -7.22 14.11
N LEU A 65 -1.23 -6.26 14.98
CA LEU A 65 -2.26 -5.63 15.79
C LEU A 65 -2.52 -4.24 15.21
N ILE A 66 -3.73 -4.06 14.68
CA ILE A 66 -4.17 -2.85 14.02
C ILE A 66 -5.08 -2.09 14.98
N THR A 67 -4.80 -0.80 15.19
CA THR A 67 -5.66 0.12 15.93
C THR A 67 -6.01 1.34 15.08
N THR A 68 -6.90 2.19 15.56
CA THR A 68 -7.31 3.44 14.91
C THR A 68 -6.27 4.55 15.10
N ASN A 69 -5.47 4.49 16.15
CA ASN A 69 -4.60 5.60 16.59
C ASN A 69 -3.13 5.20 16.71
N GLU A 70 -2.24 6.00 16.11
CA GLU A 70 -0.78 5.82 16.18
C GLU A 70 -0.25 5.85 17.62
N TYR A 71 -0.80 6.70 18.48
CA TYR A 71 -0.44 6.76 19.90
C TYR A 71 -0.74 5.44 20.61
N LEU A 72 -1.91 4.83 20.34
CA LEU A 72 -2.29 3.54 20.93
C LEU A 72 -1.37 2.42 20.43
N ALA A 73 -1.03 2.41 19.13
CA ALA A 73 -0.09 1.45 18.56
C ALA A 73 1.29 1.55 19.23
N GLY A 74 1.80 2.77 19.40
CA GLY A 74 3.08 3.03 20.05
C GLY A 74 3.08 2.67 21.55
N ARG A 75 2.04 3.09 22.28
CA ARG A 75 1.86 2.79 23.71
C ARG A 75 1.81 1.28 23.94
N ASP A 76 0.96 0.56 23.21
CA ASP A 76 0.74 -0.86 23.46
C ASP A 76 1.99 -1.68 23.11
N ALA A 77 2.71 -1.32 22.06
CA ALA A 77 4.00 -1.95 21.76
C ALA A 77 5.10 -1.62 22.80
N GLU A 78 5.08 -0.43 23.39
CA GLU A 78 6.03 -0.04 24.43
C GLU A 78 5.72 -0.75 25.76
N GLU A 79 4.45 -0.80 26.15
CA GLU A 79 4.01 -1.40 27.43
C GLU A 79 3.91 -2.92 27.32
N VAL A 80 2.99 -3.41 26.49
CA VAL A 80 2.69 -4.84 26.36
C VAL A 80 3.78 -5.57 25.57
N GLY A 81 4.44 -4.88 24.63
CA GLY A 81 5.55 -5.47 23.89
C GLY A 81 6.76 -5.84 24.74
N LYS A 82 6.86 -5.39 26.00
CA LYS A 82 7.85 -5.90 26.96
C LYS A 82 7.67 -7.40 27.23
N VAL A 83 6.42 -7.86 27.29
CA VAL A 83 6.11 -9.26 27.60
C VAL A 83 6.50 -10.17 26.45
N TYR A 84 6.15 -9.81 25.22
CA TYR A 84 6.58 -10.58 24.04
C TYR A 84 8.10 -10.64 23.92
N ARG A 85 8.79 -9.50 24.12
CA ARG A 85 10.26 -9.44 24.09
C ARG A 85 10.91 -10.29 25.17
N TRP A 86 10.32 -10.31 26.37
CA TRP A 86 10.79 -11.19 27.45
C TRP A 86 10.63 -12.66 27.09
N LEU A 87 9.57 -13.02 26.35
CA LEU A 87 9.34 -14.36 25.81
C LEU A 87 10.14 -14.66 24.52
N GLY A 88 11.02 -13.75 24.10
CA GLY A 88 11.94 -13.94 22.97
C GLY A 88 11.38 -13.58 21.59
N LEU A 89 10.19 -12.97 21.50
CA LEU A 89 9.63 -12.49 20.23
C LEU A 89 10.09 -11.07 19.92
N SER A 90 10.30 -10.80 18.63
CA SER A 90 10.53 -9.46 18.11
C SER A 90 9.21 -8.68 17.97
N VAL A 91 9.23 -7.41 18.38
CA VAL A 91 8.07 -6.52 18.33
C VAL A 91 8.50 -5.21 17.70
N ALA A 92 7.73 -4.74 16.72
CA ALA A 92 7.94 -3.46 16.08
C ALA A 92 6.68 -2.60 16.05
N VAL A 93 6.89 -1.30 15.88
CA VAL A 93 5.84 -0.29 15.68
C VAL A 93 5.98 0.27 14.28
N GLY A 94 4.92 0.17 13.48
CA GLY A 94 4.89 0.67 12.10
C GLY A 94 4.70 2.18 11.98
N VAL A 95 4.26 2.83 13.07
CA VAL A 95 3.93 4.25 13.15
C VAL A 95 5.06 5.07 13.79
N LYS A 96 5.17 6.35 13.42
CA LYS A 96 6.16 7.26 14.01
C LYS A 96 5.68 7.74 15.38
N LYS A 97 6.59 7.92 16.33
CA LYS A 97 6.25 8.48 17.65
C LYS A 97 6.05 10.00 17.55
N TYR A 98 6.88 10.67 16.74
CA TYR A 98 6.74 12.07 16.37
C TYR A 98 6.97 12.27 14.86
N GLU A 99 6.35 13.32 14.30
CA GLU A 99 6.43 13.63 12.85
C GLU A 99 7.88 13.82 12.37
N PHE A 100 8.74 14.39 13.22
CA PHE A 100 10.15 14.67 12.95
C PHE A 100 11.12 13.53 13.33
N ASP A 101 10.60 12.39 13.80
CA ASP A 101 11.47 11.24 14.08
C ASP A 101 12.09 10.69 12.79
N LYS A 102 13.23 10.02 12.97
CA LYS A 102 13.92 9.29 11.90
C LYS A 102 12.94 8.36 11.19
N GLU A 103 13.17 8.18 9.90
CA GLU A 103 12.39 7.21 9.13
C GLU A 103 12.49 5.81 9.75
N ILE A 104 11.34 5.16 9.80
CA ILE A 104 11.20 3.81 10.30
C ILE A 104 11.72 2.87 9.23
N ASP A 105 12.66 2.01 9.59
CA ASP A 105 13.11 0.95 8.71
C ASP A 105 11.99 -0.09 8.53
N LYS A 106 11.26 0.03 7.41
CA LYS A 106 10.13 -0.83 7.08
C LYS A 106 10.54 -2.30 6.98
N LYS A 107 11.76 -2.61 6.52
CA LYS A 107 12.23 -4.00 6.47
C LYS A 107 12.34 -4.58 7.87
N VAL A 108 12.90 -3.82 8.82
CA VAL A 108 12.97 -4.25 10.22
C VAL A 108 11.57 -4.44 10.81
N VAL A 109 10.66 -3.48 10.59
CA VAL A 109 9.27 -3.58 11.09
C VAL A 109 8.60 -4.84 10.58
N TYR A 110 8.54 -5.05 9.27
CA TYR A 110 7.80 -6.16 8.68
C TYR A 110 8.53 -7.51 8.78
N SER A 111 9.79 -7.51 9.23
CA SER A 111 10.52 -8.72 9.64
C SER A 111 10.32 -9.11 11.11
N SER A 112 9.53 -8.35 11.88
CA SER A 112 9.24 -8.68 13.28
C SER A 112 8.11 -9.70 13.40
N ASP A 113 8.13 -10.49 14.48
CA ASP A 113 7.12 -11.51 14.78
C ASP A 113 5.75 -10.88 15.02
N ILE A 114 5.74 -9.72 15.68
CA ILE A 114 4.53 -8.94 16.00
C ILE A 114 4.74 -7.48 15.59
N VAL A 115 3.78 -6.93 14.85
CA VAL A 115 3.79 -5.52 14.42
C VAL A 115 2.54 -4.80 14.93
N TYR A 116 2.76 -3.71 15.66
CA TYR A 116 1.71 -2.76 16.04
C TYR A 116 1.67 -1.62 15.03
N THR A 117 0.50 -1.33 14.46
CA THR A 117 0.35 -0.28 13.45
C THR A 117 -1.09 0.21 13.37
N THR A 118 -1.36 1.17 12.49
CA THR A 118 -2.72 1.59 12.13
C THR A 118 -3.11 1.02 10.78
N HIS A 119 -4.42 0.95 10.53
CA HIS A 119 -4.97 0.49 9.26
C HIS A 119 -4.43 1.33 8.09
N SER A 120 -4.33 2.65 8.27
CA SER A 120 -3.82 3.59 7.27
C SER A 120 -2.36 3.34 6.96
N VAL A 121 -1.50 3.21 7.97
CA VAL A 121 -0.07 2.98 7.76
C VAL A 121 0.19 1.64 7.09
N LEU A 122 -0.44 0.55 7.56
CA LEU A 122 -0.29 -0.75 6.92
C LEU A 122 -0.79 -0.74 5.47
N GLY A 123 -1.93 -0.09 5.22
CA GLY A 123 -2.51 0.00 3.88
C GLY A 123 -1.63 0.80 2.92
N PHE A 124 -1.15 1.98 3.32
CA PHE A 124 -0.23 2.76 2.50
C PHE A 124 1.12 2.07 2.30
N ASP A 125 1.67 1.46 3.34
CA ASP A 125 2.91 0.69 3.24
C ASP A 125 2.74 -0.45 2.23
N TYR A 126 1.61 -1.17 2.25
CA TYR A 126 1.31 -2.22 1.27
C TYR A 126 1.17 -1.67 -0.15
N LEU A 127 0.46 -0.56 -0.34
CA LEU A 127 0.32 0.06 -1.65
C LEU A 127 1.67 0.53 -2.20
N LEU A 128 2.49 1.19 -1.37
CA LEU A 128 3.84 1.66 -1.73
C LEU A 128 4.78 0.49 -2.03
N ASP A 129 4.72 -0.59 -1.26
CA ASP A 129 5.55 -1.79 -1.45
C ASP A 129 5.26 -2.47 -2.80
N ASN A 130 4.02 -2.38 -3.27
CA ASN A 130 3.60 -2.90 -4.58
C ASN A 130 3.88 -1.95 -5.76
N LEU A 131 4.43 -0.76 -5.52
CA LEU A 131 5.01 0.09 -6.58
C LEU A 131 6.47 -0.29 -6.91
N SER A 132 7.09 -1.16 -6.10
CA SER A 132 8.44 -1.64 -6.36
C SER A 132 8.49 -2.48 -7.64
N VAL A 133 9.47 -2.20 -8.49
CA VAL A 133 9.71 -2.96 -9.74
C VAL A 133 10.33 -4.33 -9.47
N GLU A 134 11.09 -4.45 -8.38
CA GLU A 134 11.80 -5.67 -7.99
C GLU A 134 11.16 -6.26 -6.73
N LYS A 135 10.97 -7.59 -6.74
CA LYS A 135 10.37 -8.32 -5.62
C LYS A 135 11.26 -8.32 -4.39
N GLU A 136 12.58 -8.32 -4.58
CA GLU A 136 13.60 -8.34 -3.52
C GLU A 136 13.66 -7.01 -2.74
N LYS A 137 13.08 -5.95 -3.30
CA LYS A 137 12.95 -4.65 -2.64
C LYS A 137 11.70 -4.56 -1.78
N GLN A 138 10.75 -5.50 -1.93
CA GLN A 138 9.54 -5.53 -1.13
C GLN A 138 9.83 -5.85 0.33
N TYR A 139 9.18 -5.15 1.25
CA TYR A 139 9.36 -5.33 2.69
C TYR A 139 8.18 -6.05 3.36
N ILE A 140 6.97 -6.04 2.79
CA ILE A 140 5.84 -6.82 3.29
C ILE A 140 5.85 -8.19 2.61
N SER A 141 6.36 -9.19 3.33
CA SER A 141 6.52 -10.54 2.77
C SER A 141 5.32 -11.46 2.99
N LYS A 142 4.54 -11.27 4.06
CA LYS A 142 3.51 -12.21 4.49
C LYS A 142 2.43 -11.55 5.36
N PHE A 143 1.18 -11.92 5.11
CA PHE A 143 0.05 -11.70 6.03
C PHE A 143 -0.35 -13.04 6.64
N ASN A 144 -0.14 -13.21 7.95
CA ASN A 144 -0.43 -14.45 8.66
C ASN A 144 -1.67 -14.30 9.56
N PHE A 145 -1.69 -13.28 10.40
CA PHE A 145 -2.76 -13.06 11.37
C PHE A 145 -2.92 -11.58 11.67
N VAL A 146 -4.15 -11.14 11.87
CA VAL A 146 -4.46 -9.74 12.19
C VAL A 146 -5.50 -9.72 13.30
N ILE A 147 -5.22 -8.94 14.34
CA ILE A 147 -6.24 -8.48 15.30
C ILE A 147 -6.48 -7.00 15.01
N ILE A 148 -7.76 -6.65 14.87
CA ILE A 148 -8.21 -5.28 14.66
C ILE A 148 -8.90 -4.84 15.95
N ASP A 149 -8.33 -3.86 16.63
CA ASP A 149 -9.00 -3.15 17.72
C ASP A 149 -9.95 -2.09 17.12
N GLU A 150 -11.07 -1.83 17.81
CA GLU A 150 -12.14 -0.93 17.30
C GLU A 150 -12.58 -1.32 15.87
N LEU A 151 -12.90 -2.61 15.70
CA LEU A 151 -13.26 -3.21 14.41
C LEU A 151 -14.34 -2.45 13.65
N ASP A 152 -15.38 -1.98 14.36
CA ASP A 152 -16.47 -1.20 13.83
C ASP A 152 -15.97 0.12 13.23
N SER A 153 -15.15 0.87 13.97
CA SER A 153 -14.56 2.11 13.45
C SER A 153 -13.69 1.85 12.21
N ILE A 154 -12.88 0.79 12.21
CA ILE A 154 -11.95 0.54 11.10
C ILE A 154 -12.67 -0.03 9.86
N LEU A 155 -13.52 -1.05 10.02
CA LEU A 155 -14.12 -1.77 8.89
C LEU A 155 -15.47 -1.20 8.44
N LEU A 156 -16.14 -0.36 9.24
CA LEU A 156 -17.40 0.27 8.84
C LEU A 156 -17.22 1.76 8.56
N ASP A 157 -16.58 2.52 9.44
CA ASP A 157 -16.50 3.97 9.28
C ASP A 157 -15.36 4.36 8.34
N MET A 158 -14.13 3.92 8.64
CA MET A 158 -12.94 4.32 7.89
C MET A 158 -12.85 3.65 6.51
N ALA A 159 -13.45 2.47 6.35
CA ALA A 159 -13.47 1.72 5.10
C ALA A 159 -14.35 2.37 4.00
N GLN A 160 -15.12 3.42 4.31
CA GLN A 160 -15.96 4.11 3.33
C GLN A 160 -15.15 4.87 2.28
N THR A 161 -13.94 5.30 2.62
CA THR A 161 -13.05 6.02 1.71
C THR A 161 -11.84 5.14 1.37
N PRO A 162 -11.57 4.87 0.08
CA PRO A 162 -10.42 4.06 -0.31
C PRO A 162 -9.09 4.78 -0.01
N LEU A 163 -8.05 4.00 0.30
CA LEU A 163 -6.68 4.51 0.38
C LEU A 163 -6.13 4.73 -1.04
N ILE A 164 -5.69 5.95 -1.34
CA ILE A 164 -5.22 6.35 -2.67
C ILE A 164 -3.83 6.97 -2.54
N ILE A 165 -2.85 6.42 -3.28
CA ILE A 165 -1.57 7.08 -3.52
C ILE A 165 -1.75 8.05 -4.69
N SER A 166 -1.58 9.33 -4.43
CA SER A 166 -1.53 10.34 -5.48
C SER A 166 -0.09 10.77 -5.73
N GLY A 167 0.28 10.93 -7.00
CA GLY A 167 1.55 11.50 -7.42
C GLY A 167 1.33 12.88 -8.02
N ALA A 168 2.11 13.88 -7.60
CA ALA A 168 2.14 15.15 -8.31
C ALA A 168 2.78 14.92 -9.71
N PRO A 169 2.16 15.40 -10.80
CA PRO A 169 2.79 15.32 -12.11
C PRO A 169 4.11 16.10 -12.07
N LYS A 170 5.23 15.42 -12.36
CA LYS A 170 6.55 16.04 -12.45
C LYS A 170 6.63 16.90 -13.70
N VAL A 171 6.42 18.22 -13.55
CA VAL A 171 6.62 19.29 -14.55
C VAL A 171 5.78 19.09 -15.83
N GLN A 172 5.19 20.17 -16.37
CA GLN A 172 4.56 20.06 -17.69
C GLN A 172 5.64 19.70 -18.72
N SER A 173 5.50 18.53 -19.35
CA SER A 173 6.41 18.10 -20.40
C SER A 173 6.26 19.00 -21.62
N ASN A 174 7.34 19.68 -22.01
CA ASN A 174 7.41 20.47 -23.26
C ASN A 174 7.14 19.62 -24.52
N LEU A 175 7.08 18.28 -24.39
CA LEU A 175 6.82 17.35 -25.48
C LEU A 175 5.43 17.55 -26.09
N HIS A 176 4.41 17.99 -25.33
CA HIS A 176 3.06 18.16 -25.88
C HIS A 176 3.02 19.11 -27.08
N ILE A 177 3.70 20.26 -26.98
CA ILE A 177 3.73 21.26 -28.05
C ILE A 177 4.53 20.74 -29.26
N ILE A 178 5.72 20.19 -29.01
CA ILE A 178 6.61 19.74 -30.09
C ILE A 178 5.99 18.57 -30.86
N THR A 179 5.38 17.61 -30.15
CA THR A 179 4.68 16.49 -30.79
C THR A 179 3.48 16.96 -31.57
N ASP A 180 2.67 17.90 -31.07
CA ASP A 180 1.54 18.48 -31.83
C ASP A 180 1.97 19.12 -33.15
N VAL A 181 3.06 19.89 -33.14
CA VAL A 181 3.61 20.49 -34.36
C VAL A 181 4.05 19.42 -35.36
N PHE A 182 4.74 18.38 -34.89
CA PHE A 182 5.16 17.27 -35.73
C PHE A 182 3.98 16.50 -36.31
N ILE A 183 2.99 16.15 -35.49
CA ILE A 183 1.80 15.39 -35.91
C ILE A 183 1.05 16.11 -37.03
N LYS A 184 0.91 17.44 -36.95
CA LYS A 184 0.27 18.25 -37.99
C LYS A 184 1.04 18.28 -39.33
N SER A 185 2.29 17.85 -39.34
CA SER A 185 3.11 17.72 -40.56
C SER A 185 2.96 16.36 -41.26
N LEU A 186 2.19 15.43 -40.67
CA LEU A 186 2.02 14.09 -41.19
C LEU A 186 0.92 14.01 -42.26
N ALA A 187 1.13 13.12 -43.23
CA ALA A 187 0.19 12.84 -44.30
C ALA A 187 -0.67 11.61 -43.99
N PHE A 188 -1.99 11.78 -44.12
CA PHE A 188 -2.94 10.67 -44.01
C PHE A 188 -2.68 9.60 -45.08
N ASP A 189 -2.84 8.32 -44.72
CA ASP A 189 -2.66 7.15 -45.59
C ASP A 189 -1.21 6.93 -46.08
N ILE A 190 -0.25 7.68 -45.51
CA ILE A 190 1.19 7.55 -45.78
C ILE A 190 1.93 7.44 -44.45
N ASP A 191 1.77 8.44 -43.58
CA ASP A 191 2.46 8.50 -42.30
C ASP A 191 1.63 7.83 -41.19
N TYR A 192 0.30 7.80 -41.33
CA TYR A 192 -0.61 7.25 -40.33
C TYR A 192 -1.96 6.84 -40.95
N GLU A 193 -2.67 5.96 -40.27
CA GLU A 193 -4.02 5.48 -40.62
C GLU A 193 -5.01 5.72 -39.48
N ILE A 194 -6.28 5.92 -39.84
CA ILE A 194 -7.40 6.12 -38.90
C ILE A 194 -8.46 5.05 -39.13
N SER A 195 -8.94 4.46 -38.04
CA SER A 195 -10.15 3.65 -37.99
C SER A 195 -11.23 4.41 -37.22
N GLU A 196 -12.20 4.99 -37.95
CA GLU A 196 -13.31 5.72 -37.34
C GLU A 196 -14.24 4.81 -36.55
N ASP A 197 -14.44 3.56 -37.01
CA ASP A 197 -15.24 2.54 -36.34
C ASP A 197 -14.68 2.14 -34.97
N LYS A 198 -13.34 2.04 -34.84
CA LYS A 198 -12.67 1.68 -33.58
C LYS A 198 -12.16 2.89 -32.81
N LYS A 199 -12.41 4.12 -33.27
CA LYS A 199 -11.83 5.37 -32.72
C LYS A 199 -10.34 5.20 -32.41
N SER A 200 -9.61 4.64 -33.37
CA SER A 200 -8.20 4.24 -33.22
C SER A 200 -7.35 4.82 -34.35
N VAL A 201 -6.12 5.17 -34.03
CA VAL A 201 -5.14 5.76 -34.96
C VAL A 201 -3.79 5.16 -34.66
N TRP A 202 -3.00 4.89 -35.69
CA TRP A 202 -1.66 4.34 -35.57
C TRP A 202 -0.74 4.91 -36.65
N PHE A 203 0.55 4.96 -36.35
CA PHE A 203 1.56 5.30 -37.35
C PHE A 203 1.77 4.14 -38.32
N LEU A 204 2.01 4.48 -39.58
CA LEU A 204 2.57 3.57 -40.56
C LEU A 204 4.11 3.63 -40.49
N GLU A 205 4.79 2.72 -41.17
CA GLU A 205 6.26 2.63 -41.16
C GLU A 205 6.93 3.95 -41.56
N GLU A 206 6.41 4.63 -42.59
CA GLU A 206 6.94 5.93 -43.03
C GLU A 206 6.76 7.02 -41.97
N GLY A 207 5.64 7.02 -41.24
CA GLY A 207 5.44 7.97 -40.14
C GLY A 207 6.40 7.74 -38.98
N ILE A 208 6.72 6.48 -38.66
CA ILE A 208 7.72 6.13 -37.66
C ILE A 208 9.11 6.60 -38.11
N ARG A 209 9.47 6.37 -39.37
CA ARG A 209 10.74 6.81 -39.96
C ARG A 209 10.87 8.34 -39.94
N LYS A 210 9.82 9.04 -40.34
CA LYS A 210 9.78 10.51 -40.32
C LYS A 210 9.87 11.06 -38.90
N ALA A 211 9.28 10.39 -37.92
CA ALA A 211 9.45 10.75 -36.50
C ALA A 211 10.90 10.56 -36.07
N GLN A 212 11.52 9.43 -36.40
CA GLN A 212 12.92 9.15 -36.13
C GLN A 212 13.84 10.24 -36.70
N ASP A 213 13.63 10.64 -37.95
CA ASP A 213 14.42 11.69 -38.60
C ASP A 213 14.18 13.06 -37.95
N TYR A 214 12.92 13.41 -37.66
CA TYR A 214 12.56 14.70 -37.06
C TYR A 214 13.15 14.89 -35.66
N PHE A 215 13.15 13.83 -34.84
CA PHE A 215 13.70 13.86 -33.48
C PHE A 215 15.19 13.46 -33.42
N GLY A 216 15.79 13.05 -34.53
CA GLY A 216 17.20 12.66 -34.61
C GLY A 216 17.53 11.37 -33.85
N ILE A 217 16.64 10.38 -33.90
CA ILE A 217 16.73 9.12 -33.11
C ILE A 217 16.53 7.89 -34.00
N THR A 218 17.18 6.78 -33.65
CA THR A 218 17.23 5.58 -34.51
C THR A 218 16.24 4.48 -34.10
N GLU A 219 15.79 4.44 -32.86
CA GLU A 219 14.93 3.37 -32.34
C GLU A 219 13.83 3.96 -31.44
N ILE A 220 12.88 4.68 -32.04
CA ILE A 220 11.84 5.41 -31.28
C ILE A 220 10.91 4.49 -30.48
N LEU A 221 10.82 3.21 -30.86
CA LEU A 221 10.03 2.19 -30.17
C LEU A 221 10.78 1.53 -28.99
N GLY A 222 12.05 1.85 -28.79
CA GLY A 222 12.85 1.34 -27.68
C GLY A 222 12.49 1.97 -26.33
N GLU A 223 12.90 1.32 -25.23
CA GLU A 223 12.58 1.77 -23.87
C GLU A 223 13.08 3.21 -23.58
N SER A 224 14.19 3.62 -24.19
CA SER A 224 14.77 4.97 -24.06
C SER A 224 13.85 6.10 -24.56
N PHE A 225 12.96 5.82 -25.52
CA PHE A 225 12.08 6.82 -26.14
C PHE A 225 10.59 6.56 -25.91
N LYS A 226 10.27 5.61 -25.03
CA LYS A 226 8.89 5.23 -24.68
C LYS A 226 8.01 6.41 -24.28
N GLU A 227 8.56 7.37 -23.55
CA GLU A 227 7.83 8.58 -23.17
C GLU A 227 7.51 9.46 -24.40
N LEU A 228 8.50 9.74 -25.24
CA LEU A 228 8.32 10.51 -26.48
C LEU A 228 7.31 9.84 -27.41
N TYR A 229 7.44 8.53 -27.63
CA TYR A 229 6.52 7.78 -28.47
C TYR A 229 5.09 7.79 -27.92
N ARG A 230 4.93 7.67 -26.59
CA ARG A 230 3.63 7.84 -25.93
C ARG A 230 3.04 9.23 -26.22
N HIS A 231 3.83 10.30 -26.14
CA HIS A 231 3.35 11.64 -26.47
C HIS A 231 2.94 11.78 -27.94
N LEU A 232 3.68 11.17 -28.87
CA LEU A 232 3.32 11.13 -30.30
C LEU A 232 1.97 10.45 -30.55
N VAL A 233 1.75 9.27 -29.96
CA VAL A 233 0.48 8.54 -30.09
C VAL A 233 -0.68 9.35 -29.49
N LEU A 234 -0.48 9.95 -28.31
CA LEU A 234 -1.50 10.79 -27.67
C LEU A 234 -1.82 12.03 -28.52
N SER A 235 -0.81 12.67 -29.09
CA SER A 235 -0.98 13.85 -29.95
C SER A 235 -1.67 13.50 -31.27
N LEU A 236 -1.33 12.36 -31.88
CA LEU A 236 -1.98 11.83 -33.08
C LEU A 236 -3.47 11.58 -32.83
N LYS A 237 -3.79 10.96 -31.69
CA LYS A 237 -5.17 10.72 -31.26
C LYS A 237 -5.92 12.03 -30.97
N ALA A 238 -5.27 12.99 -30.31
CA ALA A 238 -5.87 14.30 -30.02
C ALA A 238 -6.21 15.09 -31.30
N ASN A 239 -5.34 15.07 -32.30
CA ASN A 239 -5.54 15.82 -33.55
C ASN A 239 -6.59 15.20 -34.48
N TYR A 240 -6.67 13.86 -34.56
CA TYR A 240 -7.44 13.20 -35.63
C TYR A 240 -8.64 12.38 -35.15
N ILE A 241 -8.72 11.98 -33.88
CA ILE A 241 -9.87 11.24 -33.33
C ILE A 241 -10.84 12.15 -32.59
N PHE A 242 -10.34 13.05 -31.73
CA PHE A 242 -11.18 13.91 -30.93
C PHE A 242 -11.50 15.22 -31.65
N LYS A 243 -12.79 15.52 -31.85
CA LYS A 243 -13.23 16.72 -32.58
C LYS A 243 -13.85 17.75 -31.62
N ASN A 244 -13.37 18.99 -31.70
CA ASN A 244 -13.97 20.12 -30.98
C ASN A 244 -15.44 20.28 -31.39
N LYS A 245 -16.31 20.62 -30.44
CA LYS A 245 -17.77 20.71 -30.56
C LYS A 245 -18.49 19.38 -30.81
N ARG A 246 -17.78 18.26 -30.76
CA ARG A 246 -18.36 16.90 -30.81
C ARG A 246 -17.96 16.09 -29.57
N ASP A 247 -16.67 15.91 -29.36
CA ASP A 247 -16.12 15.08 -28.28
C ASP A 247 -15.68 15.91 -27.08
N TYR A 248 -15.31 17.18 -27.29
CA TYR A 248 -14.96 18.14 -26.24
C TYR A 248 -15.31 19.57 -26.67
N VAL A 249 -15.29 20.50 -25.71
CA VAL A 249 -15.49 21.93 -25.93
C VAL A 249 -14.35 22.69 -25.27
N MET A 250 -13.75 23.64 -25.98
CA MET A 250 -12.88 24.64 -25.35
C MET A 250 -13.74 25.79 -24.85
N MET A 251 -13.68 26.05 -23.54
CA MET A 251 -14.28 27.23 -22.93
C MET A 251 -13.43 28.47 -23.21
#